data_AF-A0A0F3MNW9-F1
#
_entry.id   AF-A0A0F3MNW9-F1
#
_cell.length_a   1.000
_cell.length_b   1.000
_cell.length_c   1.000
_cell.angle_alpha   90.00
_cell.angle_beta   90.00
_cell.angle_gamma   90.00
#
_symmetry.space_group_name_H-M   'P 1'
#
loop_
_entity.id
_entity.type
_entity.pdbx_description
1 polymer ?
#
loop_
_entity_poly.entity_id
_entity_poly.type
_entity_poly.pdbx_seq_one_letter_code
_entity_poly.pdbx_strand_id
1 'polypeptide(L)'
;MRKLRQILRKVEDVQNQFSQKEYNGIAIVENKEVINVILDGKANIKSISVDLASIKDVTSEILEKLVIISFVDAFQKINTEASKLMSTMLGKLSSKLSKMKYPQPDKVESCESEFSGSAGGNLVNIVLNNHGNIKSITIDPSVINDQAMLEDLLVVSYSNAKRKFDAETSSSMSELFSGKSIF
;
A
#
# COMPACT_ATOMS: atom_id res chain seq x y z
N MET A 1 -11.70 -27.38 21.50
CA MET A 1 -11.65 -27.39 20.01
C MET A 1 -12.77 -26.64 19.28
N ARG A 2 -14.06 -26.72 19.66
CA ARG A 2 -15.15 -25.97 18.97
C ARG A 2 -15.03 -24.43 19.09
N LYS A 3 -14.74 -23.91 20.29
CA LYS A 3 -14.55 -22.47 20.54
C LYS A 3 -13.31 -21.89 19.85
N LEU A 4 -12.23 -22.66 19.72
CA LEU A 4 -11.01 -22.25 19.00
C LEU A 4 -11.28 -22.12 17.50
N ARG A 5 -11.96 -23.10 16.89
CA ARG A 5 -12.39 -23.03 15.49
C ARG A 5 -13.29 -21.82 15.21
N GLN A 6 -14.16 -21.44 16.14
CA GLN A 6 -14.99 -20.24 16.02
C GLN A 6 -14.17 -18.94 16.05
N ILE A 7 -13.11 -18.88 16.85
CA ILE A 7 -12.22 -17.71 16.89
C ILE A 7 -11.43 -17.60 15.59
N LEU A 8 -10.89 -18.72 15.09
CA LEU A 8 -10.15 -18.74 13.82
C LEU A 8 -11.01 -18.29 12.64
N ARG A 9 -12.26 -18.78 12.54
CA ARG A 9 -13.21 -18.29 11.53
C ARG A 9 -13.46 -16.79 11.63
N LYS A 10 -13.64 -16.26 12.85
CA LYS A 10 -13.83 -14.82 13.05
C LYS A 10 -12.58 -14.00 12.68
N VAL A 11 -11.39 -14.54 12.88
CA VAL A 11 -10.13 -13.89 12.46
C VAL A 11 -10.06 -13.83 10.94
N GLU A 12 -10.37 -14.95 10.28
CA GLU A 12 -10.41 -15.04 8.81
C GLU A 12 -11.46 -14.10 8.20
N ASP A 13 -12.67 -14.06 8.75
CA ASP A 13 -13.73 -13.14 8.31
C ASP A 13 -13.29 -11.68 8.42
N VAL A 14 -12.63 -11.30 9.51
CA VAL A 14 -12.15 -9.94 9.73
C VAL A 14 -10.98 -9.60 8.79
N GLN A 15 -10.06 -10.55 8.54
CA GLN A 15 -8.99 -10.37 7.56
C GLN A 15 -9.54 -10.20 6.14
N ASN A 16 -10.57 -10.95 5.77
CA ASN A 16 -11.25 -10.84 4.48
C ASN A 16 -11.97 -9.50 4.32
N GLN A 17 -12.69 -9.05 5.36
CA GLN A 17 -13.34 -7.75 5.39
C GLN A 17 -12.35 -6.60 5.25
N PHE A 18 -11.25 -6.65 6.00
CA PHE A 18 -10.18 -5.65 5.89
C PHE A 18 -9.57 -5.62 4.49
N SER A 19 -9.28 -6.79 3.92
CA SER A 19 -8.66 -6.89 2.59
C SER A 19 -9.49 -6.27 1.47
N GLN A 20 -10.81 -6.22 1.61
CA GLN A 20 -11.72 -5.66 0.61
C GLN A 20 -12.15 -4.22 0.93
N LYS A 21 -11.85 -3.73 2.13
CA LYS A 21 -12.22 -2.38 2.54
C LYS A 21 -11.40 -1.35 1.77
N GLU A 22 -12.05 -0.25 1.41
CA GLU A 22 -11.44 0.87 0.69
C GLU A 22 -10.92 1.95 1.64
N TYR A 23 -9.78 2.51 1.26
CA TYR A 23 -9.03 3.52 1.99
C TYR A 23 -8.73 4.66 1.02
N ASN A 24 -9.37 5.80 1.26
CA ASN A 24 -9.15 7.01 0.49
C ASN A 24 -7.95 7.78 1.08
N GLY A 25 -6.96 8.08 0.26
CA GLY A 25 -5.87 9.01 0.52
C GLY A 25 -5.98 10.27 -0.31
N ILE A 26 -5.81 11.43 0.34
CA ILE A 26 -6.16 12.73 -0.24
C ILE A 26 -4.94 13.66 -0.22
N ALA A 27 -4.74 14.39 -1.30
CA ALA A 27 -3.86 15.56 -1.32
C ALA A 27 -4.70 16.83 -1.43
N ILE A 28 -4.40 17.82 -0.59
CA ILE A 28 -5.16 19.07 -0.48
C ILE A 28 -4.26 20.25 -0.87
N VAL A 29 -4.76 21.12 -1.73
CA VAL A 29 -4.12 22.40 -2.13
C VAL A 29 -5.16 23.50 -1.96
N GLU A 30 -4.79 24.61 -1.30
CA GLU A 30 -5.69 25.74 -1.05
C GLU A 30 -7.07 25.33 -0.48
N ASN A 31 -7.08 24.38 0.47
CA ASN A 31 -8.27 23.78 1.10
C ASN A 31 -9.20 23.01 0.16
N LYS A 32 -8.74 22.64 -1.05
CA LYS A 32 -9.46 21.76 -1.98
C LYS A 32 -8.76 20.42 -2.09
N GLU A 33 -9.54 19.35 -2.11
CA GLU A 33 -9.06 18.01 -2.45
C GLU A 33 -8.73 17.98 -3.94
N VAL A 34 -7.45 17.83 -4.27
CA VAL A 34 -6.97 17.88 -5.65
C VAL A 34 -6.51 16.53 -6.17
N ILE A 35 -6.12 15.61 -5.28
CA ILE A 35 -5.83 14.22 -5.66
C ILE A 35 -6.52 13.30 -4.66
N ASN A 36 -7.22 12.30 -5.18
CA ASN A 36 -7.85 11.24 -4.42
C ASN A 36 -7.34 9.89 -4.94
N VAL A 37 -6.80 9.07 -4.05
CA VAL A 37 -6.35 7.70 -4.31
C VAL A 37 -7.14 6.76 -3.44
N ILE A 38 -7.82 5.79 -4.05
CA ILE A 38 -8.54 4.75 -3.31
C ILE A 38 -7.77 3.45 -3.42
N LEU A 39 -7.35 2.91 -2.28
CA LEU A 39 -6.69 1.61 -2.16
C LEU A 39 -7.57 0.61 -1.40
N ASP A 40 -7.46 -0.68 -1.70
CA ASP A 40 -7.97 -1.70 -0.77
C ASP A 40 -6.99 -1.99 0.38
N GLY A 41 -7.41 -2.80 1.37
CA GLY A 41 -6.58 -3.19 2.51
C GLY A 41 -5.31 -3.98 2.14
N LYS A 42 -5.16 -4.41 0.88
CA LYS A 42 -3.94 -5.02 0.33
C LYS A 42 -3.08 -4.01 -0.44
N ALA A 43 -3.45 -2.74 -0.42
CA ALA A 43 -2.86 -1.65 -1.18
C ALA A 43 -2.96 -1.82 -2.71
N ASN A 44 -4.01 -2.48 -3.22
CA ASN A 44 -4.31 -2.41 -4.65
C ASN A 44 -5.14 -1.17 -4.95
N ILE A 45 -4.82 -0.48 -6.04
CA ILE A 45 -5.59 0.68 -6.48
C ILE A 45 -6.99 0.25 -6.95
N LYS A 46 -8.00 0.98 -6.49
CA LYS A 46 -9.38 0.96 -7.03
C LYS A 46 -9.63 2.14 -7.96
N SER A 47 -9.13 3.31 -7.61
CA SER A 47 -9.22 4.50 -8.46
C SER A 47 -8.17 5.54 -8.06
N ILE A 48 -7.79 6.37 -9.03
CA ILE A 48 -7.05 7.61 -8.84
C ILE A 48 -7.82 8.70 -9.57
N SER A 49 -7.98 9.84 -8.93
CA SER A 49 -8.66 11.01 -9.50
C SER A 49 -7.84 12.26 -9.20
N VAL A 50 -7.57 13.09 -10.21
CA VAL A 50 -6.70 14.26 -10.14
C VAL A 50 -7.45 15.50 -10.67
N ASP A 51 -7.79 16.45 -9.82
CA ASP A 51 -8.36 17.73 -10.25
C ASP A 51 -7.25 18.74 -10.58
N LEU A 52 -6.78 18.70 -11.83
CA LEU A 52 -5.75 19.62 -12.34
C LEU A 52 -6.22 21.08 -12.36
N ALA A 53 -7.51 21.34 -12.53
CA ALA A 53 -8.05 22.69 -12.64
C ALA A 53 -7.96 23.48 -11.31
N SER A 54 -7.91 22.75 -10.19
CA SER A 54 -7.76 23.33 -8.86
C SER A 54 -6.31 23.59 -8.44
N ILE A 55 -5.32 23.21 -9.27
CA ILE A 55 -3.90 23.39 -8.99
C ILE A 55 -3.37 24.57 -9.81
N LYS A 56 -2.86 25.61 -9.16
CA LYS A 56 -2.19 26.73 -9.85
C LYS A 56 -0.79 26.31 -10.29
N ASP A 57 -0.39 26.76 -11.49
CA ASP A 57 0.96 26.55 -12.04
C ASP A 57 1.42 25.09 -11.97
N VAL A 58 0.59 24.17 -12.51
CA VAL A 58 0.84 22.73 -12.45
C VAL A 58 2.18 22.39 -13.10
N THR A 59 3.10 21.82 -12.32
CA THR A 59 4.37 21.25 -12.79
C THR A 59 4.46 19.79 -12.42
N SER A 60 5.32 19.03 -13.12
CA SER A 60 5.61 17.63 -12.78
C SER A 60 5.99 17.47 -11.31
N GLU A 61 6.86 18.35 -10.80
CA GLU A 61 7.32 18.27 -9.40
C GLU A 61 6.20 18.45 -8.38
N ILE A 62 5.23 19.34 -8.67
CA ILE A 62 4.07 19.55 -7.79
C ILE A 62 3.19 18.31 -7.83
N LEU A 63 2.89 17.78 -9.02
CA LEU A 63 2.08 16.58 -9.16
C LEU A 63 2.71 15.36 -8.49
N GLU A 64 4.01 15.12 -8.71
CA GLU A 64 4.76 14.03 -8.08
C GLU A 64 4.61 14.07 -6.55
N LYS A 65 4.79 15.25 -5.94
CA LYS A 65 4.63 15.44 -4.50
C LYS A 65 3.19 15.20 -4.03
N LEU A 66 2.20 15.75 -4.74
CA LEU A 66 0.79 15.59 -4.37
C LEU A 66 0.35 14.13 -4.46
N VAL A 67 0.79 13.41 -5.50
CA VAL A 67 0.52 11.97 -5.62
C VAL A 67 1.15 11.24 -4.44
N ILE A 68 2.43 11.48 -4.10
CA ILE A 68 3.06 10.85 -2.94
C ILE A 68 2.27 11.14 -1.65
N ILE A 69 1.84 12.38 -1.43
CA ILE A 69 1.05 12.77 -0.25
C ILE A 69 -0.25 11.94 -0.16
N SER A 70 -1.00 11.84 -1.26
CA SER A 70 -2.25 11.08 -1.29
C SER A 70 -2.02 9.60 -0.97
N PHE A 71 -0.99 8.97 -1.54
CA PHE A 71 -0.64 7.58 -1.21
C PHE A 71 -0.23 7.42 0.25
N VAL A 72 0.59 8.33 0.77
CA VAL A 72 1.02 8.30 2.19
C VAL A 72 -0.20 8.39 3.12
N ASP A 73 -1.16 9.27 2.84
CA ASP A 73 -2.41 9.37 3.59
C ASP A 73 -3.24 8.06 3.53
N ALA A 74 -3.38 7.46 2.34
CA ALA A 74 -4.03 6.16 2.20
C ALA A 74 -3.33 5.06 3.03
N PHE A 75 -2.00 4.96 2.93
CA PHE A 75 -1.21 3.98 3.70
C PHE A 75 -1.30 4.20 5.20
N GLN A 76 -1.31 5.45 5.68
CA GLN A 76 -1.50 5.75 7.09
C GLN A 76 -2.86 5.25 7.60
N LYS A 77 -3.93 5.42 6.81
CA LYS A 77 -5.27 4.92 7.15
C LYS A 77 -5.31 3.39 7.17
N ILE A 78 -4.70 2.72 6.19
CA ILE A 78 -4.55 1.25 6.16
C ILE A 78 -3.81 0.77 7.42
N ASN A 79 -2.64 1.34 7.71
CA ASN A 79 -1.80 0.94 8.84
C ASN A 79 -2.47 1.16 10.20
N THR A 80 -3.21 2.27 10.32
CA THR A 80 -3.99 2.58 11.53
C THR A 80 -5.07 1.53 11.77
N GLU A 81 -5.81 1.16 10.71
CA GLU A 81 -6.86 0.16 10.83
C GLU A 81 -6.27 -1.25 11.05
N ALA A 82 -5.21 -1.62 10.35
CA ALA A 82 -4.50 -2.88 10.56
C ALA A 82 -4.06 -3.04 12.03
N SER A 83 -3.48 -1.99 12.62
CA SER A 83 -3.07 -1.96 14.03
C SER A 83 -4.26 -2.14 14.99
N LYS A 84 -5.40 -1.49 14.69
CA LYS A 84 -6.64 -1.61 15.46
C LYS A 84 -7.25 -3.02 15.39
N LEU A 85 -7.19 -3.64 14.21
CA LEU A 85 -7.61 -5.04 14.03
C LEU A 85 -6.70 -5.99 14.79
N MET A 86 -5.39 -5.84 14.67
CA MET A 86 -4.41 -6.68 15.33
C MET A 86 -4.55 -6.60 16.85
N SER A 87 -4.60 -5.41 17.44
CA SER A 87 -4.85 -5.22 18.89
C SER A 87 -6.17 -5.83 19.35
N THR A 88 -7.25 -5.70 18.58
CA THR A 88 -8.54 -6.32 18.90
C THR A 88 -8.47 -7.86 18.85
N MET A 89 -7.77 -8.41 17.85
CA MET A 89 -7.55 -9.85 17.72
C MET A 89 -6.67 -10.36 18.86
N LEU A 90 -5.55 -9.69 19.14
CA LEU A 90 -4.65 -10.02 20.23
C LEU A 90 -5.36 -9.93 21.57
N GLY A 91 -6.20 -8.93 21.84
CA GLY A 91 -7.01 -8.88 23.06
C GLY A 91 -7.97 -10.06 23.20
N LYS A 92 -8.61 -10.49 22.12
CA LYS A 92 -9.51 -11.67 22.09
C LYS A 92 -8.75 -13.00 22.20
N LEU A 93 -7.50 -13.05 21.74
CA LEU A 93 -6.61 -14.21 21.77
C LEU A 93 -5.86 -14.31 23.11
N SER A 94 -5.23 -13.23 23.59
CA SER A 94 -4.41 -13.15 24.81
C SER A 94 -5.23 -13.34 26.08
N SER A 95 -6.45 -12.79 26.13
CA SER A 95 -7.42 -13.08 27.19
C SER A 95 -7.77 -14.57 27.31
N LYS A 96 -7.45 -15.38 26.28
CA LYS A 96 -7.70 -16.83 26.22
C LYS A 96 -6.44 -17.70 26.12
N LEU A 97 -5.29 -17.11 25.78
CA LEU A 97 -3.99 -17.76 25.57
C LEU A 97 -2.91 -17.01 26.36
N SER A 98 -3.08 -16.88 27.66
CA SER A 98 -2.19 -16.13 28.58
C SER A 98 -0.77 -16.71 28.75
N LYS A 99 -0.32 -17.64 27.89
CA LYS A 99 1.00 -18.29 27.97
C LYS A 99 1.75 -18.50 26.65
N MET A 100 1.23 -18.04 25.51
CA MET A 100 1.93 -18.23 24.24
C MET A 100 2.85 -17.03 23.94
N LYS A 101 4.17 -17.21 24.12
CA LYS A 101 5.16 -16.26 23.59
C LYS A 101 5.14 -16.40 22.07
N TYR A 102 4.69 -15.36 21.37
CA TYR A 102 4.91 -15.28 19.92
C TYR A 102 6.38 -14.94 19.68
N PRO A 103 7.07 -15.61 18.75
CA PRO A 103 8.36 -15.13 18.29
C PRO A 103 8.17 -13.70 17.78
N GLN A 104 8.94 -12.76 18.33
CA GLN A 104 9.10 -11.44 17.74
C GLN A 104 9.71 -11.68 16.35
N PRO A 105 9.22 -11.07 15.26
CA PRO A 105 10.00 -11.05 14.04
C PRO A 105 11.30 -10.33 14.37
N ASP A 106 12.40 -11.09 14.48
CA ASP A 106 13.75 -10.53 14.55
C ASP A 106 13.90 -9.58 13.38
N LYS A 107 14.51 -8.42 13.64
CA LYS A 107 14.75 -7.37 12.67
C LYS A 107 15.49 -7.99 11.48
N VAL A 108 14.73 -8.32 10.43
CA VAL A 108 15.29 -8.77 9.17
C VAL A 108 16.14 -7.61 8.68
N GLU A 109 17.44 -7.87 8.51
CA GLU A 109 18.37 -6.90 7.95
C GLU A 109 17.78 -6.41 6.63
N SER A 110 17.44 -5.13 6.59
CA SER A 110 16.72 -4.52 5.48
C SER A 110 17.61 -4.52 4.25
N CYS A 111 17.48 -5.50 3.36
CA CYS A 111 17.85 -5.31 1.97
C CYS A 111 17.08 -4.08 1.48
N GLU A 112 17.80 -3.06 1.00
CA GLU A 112 17.23 -1.88 0.36
C GLU A 112 16.72 -2.24 -1.04
N SER A 113 15.82 -3.21 -1.14
CA SER A 113 15.18 -3.58 -2.40
C SER A 113 14.26 -2.44 -2.84
N GLU A 114 14.41 -2.03 -4.10
CA GLU A 114 13.54 -1.05 -4.75
C GLU A 114 12.78 -1.71 -5.89
N PHE A 115 11.49 -1.37 -5.99
CA PHE A 115 10.59 -1.96 -6.96
C PHE A 115 10.09 -0.87 -7.90
N SER A 116 10.60 -0.86 -9.13
CA SER A 116 10.21 0.11 -10.15
C SER A 116 9.06 -0.39 -11.01
N GLY A 117 8.15 0.51 -11.36
CA GLY A 117 7.08 0.28 -12.34
C GLY A 117 6.93 1.50 -13.23
N SER A 118 6.71 1.27 -14.51
CA SER A 118 6.55 2.33 -15.51
C SER A 118 5.30 2.12 -16.35
N ALA A 119 4.83 3.21 -16.95
CA ALA A 119 3.69 3.23 -17.88
C ALA A 119 3.94 4.23 -19.02
N GLY A 120 3.23 4.05 -20.14
CA GLY A 120 3.24 5.00 -21.26
C GLY A 120 4.58 5.15 -21.99
N GLY A 121 5.50 4.19 -21.86
CA GLY A 121 6.87 4.35 -22.40
C GLY A 121 7.79 5.19 -21.50
N ASN A 122 7.64 5.05 -20.17
CA ASN A 122 8.35 5.79 -19.12
C ASN A 122 7.87 7.23 -18.92
N LEU A 123 6.68 7.58 -19.42
CA LEU A 123 6.02 8.86 -19.13
C LEU A 123 5.64 9.00 -17.65
N VAL A 124 5.34 7.88 -16.99
CA VAL A 124 5.19 7.84 -15.53
C VAL A 124 6.00 6.67 -14.99
N ASN A 125 6.85 6.95 -14.00
CA ASN A 125 7.65 5.95 -13.30
C ASN A 125 7.41 6.07 -11.80
N ILE A 126 7.19 4.95 -11.13
CA ILE A 126 7.01 4.86 -9.67
C ILE A 126 8.02 3.88 -9.13
N VAL A 127 8.68 4.24 -8.03
CA VAL A 127 9.58 3.36 -7.28
C VAL A 127 8.99 3.14 -5.89
N LEU A 128 8.79 1.88 -5.52
CA LEU A 128 8.44 1.49 -4.15
C LEU A 128 9.70 1.06 -3.39
N ASN A 129 9.73 1.33 -2.09
CA ASN A 129 10.73 0.74 -1.20
C ASN A 129 10.31 -0.68 -0.75
N ASN A 130 11.19 -1.33 0.01
CA ASN A 130 10.97 -2.62 0.65
C ASN A 130 9.82 -2.68 1.69
N HIS A 131 9.18 -1.55 2.00
CA HIS A 131 7.96 -1.49 2.80
C HIS A 131 6.69 -1.35 1.96
N GLY A 132 6.82 -1.26 0.63
CA GLY A 132 5.70 -1.05 -0.30
C GLY A 132 5.23 0.41 -0.37
N ASN A 133 5.95 1.34 0.28
CA ASN A 133 5.67 2.77 0.21
C ASN A 133 6.32 3.36 -1.04
N ILE A 134 5.69 4.38 -1.62
CA ILE A 134 6.28 5.11 -2.74
C ILE A 134 7.52 5.88 -2.25
N LYS A 135 8.67 5.56 -2.84
CA LYS A 135 9.95 6.24 -2.63
C LYS A 135 10.10 7.45 -3.56
N SER A 136 9.76 7.27 -4.84
CA SER A 136 9.81 8.34 -5.84
C SER A 136 8.78 8.13 -6.93
N ILE A 137 8.40 9.24 -7.57
CA ILE A 137 7.57 9.29 -8.76
C ILE A 137 8.27 10.22 -9.75
N THR A 138 8.21 9.91 -11.03
CA THR A 138 8.61 10.81 -12.12
C THR A 138 7.46 10.90 -13.12
N ILE A 139 7.03 12.12 -13.44
CA ILE A 139 5.93 12.39 -14.38
C ILE A 139 6.45 13.27 -15.52
N ASP A 140 6.34 12.79 -16.74
CA ASP A 140 6.70 13.55 -17.93
C ASP A 140 5.72 14.73 -18.13
N PRO A 141 6.21 15.96 -18.40
CA PRO A 141 5.34 17.11 -18.59
C PRO A 141 4.31 16.95 -19.70
N SER A 142 4.55 16.09 -20.70
CA SER A 142 3.63 15.87 -21.81
C SER A 142 2.28 15.28 -21.40
N VAL A 143 2.21 14.56 -20.27
CA VAL A 143 0.97 13.94 -19.80
C VAL A 143 0.15 14.83 -18.86
N ILE A 144 0.69 15.99 -18.44
CA ILE A 144 0.01 16.90 -17.51
C ILE A 144 -1.25 17.51 -18.14
N ASN A 145 -1.30 17.63 -19.47
CA ASN A 145 -2.44 18.24 -20.16
C ASN A 145 -3.60 17.26 -20.40
N ASP A 146 -3.41 15.97 -20.12
CA ASP A 146 -4.42 14.94 -20.28
C ASP A 146 -4.64 14.22 -18.95
N GLN A 147 -5.64 14.69 -18.20
CA GLN A 147 -5.97 14.19 -16.88
C GLN A 147 -6.27 12.68 -16.88
N ALA A 148 -7.06 12.21 -17.84
CA ALA A 148 -7.47 10.81 -17.90
C ALA A 148 -6.26 9.91 -18.20
N MET A 149 -5.39 10.33 -19.12
CA MET A 149 -4.15 9.63 -19.39
C MET A 149 -3.22 9.62 -18.16
N LEU A 150 -3.08 10.75 -17.46
CA LEU A 150 -2.27 10.81 -16.24
C LEU A 150 -2.77 9.82 -15.17
N GLU A 151 -4.08 9.81 -14.91
CA GLU A 151 -4.72 8.90 -13.96
C GLU A 151 -4.46 7.43 -14.34
N ASP A 152 -4.67 7.05 -15.60
CA ASP A 152 -4.43 5.70 -16.10
C ASP A 152 -2.96 5.29 -15.96
N LEU A 153 -2.03 6.17 -16.32
CA LEU A 153 -0.60 5.90 -16.23
C LEU A 153 -0.12 5.74 -14.78
N LEU A 154 -0.67 6.52 -13.84
CA LEU A 154 -0.41 6.36 -12.41
C LEU A 154 -0.87 4.99 -11.91
N VAL A 155 -2.07 4.54 -12.30
CA VAL A 155 -2.60 3.22 -11.96
C VAL A 155 -1.69 2.11 -12.47
N VAL A 156 -1.30 2.18 -13.74
CA VAL A 156 -0.50 1.15 -14.40
C VAL A 156 0.92 1.10 -13.82
N SER A 157 1.57 2.24 -13.68
CA SER A 157 2.95 2.33 -13.15
C SER A 157 3.03 1.81 -11.71
N TYR A 158 2.10 2.21 -10.84
CA TYR A 158 2.01 1.69 -9.48
C TYR A 158 1.75 0.19 -9.47
N SER A 159 0.79 -0.29 -10.26
CA SER A 159 0.45 -1.73 -10.33
C SER A 159 1.63 -2.57 -10.79
N ASN A 160 2.43 -2.08 -11.73
CA ASN A 160 3.65 -2.74 -12.18
C ASN A 160 4.70 -2.82 -11.06
N ALA A 161 4.91 -1.73 -10.32
CA ALA A 161 5.83 -1.71 -9.18
C ALA A 161 5.35 -2.65 -8.05
N LYS A 162 4.06 -2.58 -7.73
CA LYS A 162 3.39 -3.39 -6.70
C LYS A 162 3.46 -4.88 -7.01
N ARG A 163 3.27 -5.30 -8.26
CA ARG A 163 3.42 -6.70 -8.68
C ARG A 163 4.83 -7.23 -8.42
N LYS A 164 5.87 -6.45 -8.67
CA LYS A 164 7.26 -6.84 -8.39
C LYS A 164 7.50 -6.94 -6.87
N PHE A 165 6.99 -5.95 -6.12
CA PHE A 165 7.04 -5.96 -4.66
C PHE A 165 6.35 -7.20 -4.07
N ASP A 166 5.14 -7.53 -4.54
CA ASP A 166 4.38 -8.69 -4.07
C ASP A 166 5.07 -10.01 -4.45
N ALA A 167 5.72 -10.07 -5.61
CA ALA A 167 6.49 -11.25 -6.02
C ALA A 167 7.69 -11.51 -5.09
N GLU A 168 8.45 -10.49 -4.71
CA GLU A 168 9.61 -10.63 -3.83
C GLU A 168 9.23 -10.84 -2.36
N THR A 169 8.16 -10.19 -1.88
CA THR A 169 7.69 -10.36 -0.51
C THR A 169 7.00 -11.72 -0.30
N SER A 170 6.29 -12.23 -1.31
CA SER A 170 5.73 -13.58 -1.26
C SER A 170 6.82 -14.66 -1.36
N SER A 171 7.86 -14.45 -2.19
CA SER A 171 8.99 -15.38 -2.27
C SER A 171 9.80 -15.42 -0.98
N SER A 172 10.12 -14.26 -0.38
CA SER A 172 10.85 -14.18 0.89
C SER A 172 10.11 -14.86 2.04
N MET A 173 8.78 -14.68 2.11
CA MET A 173 7.94 -15.35 3.09
C MET A 173 7.90 -16.87 2.87
N SER A 174 7.76 -17.31 1.61
CA SER A 174 7.80 -18.74 1.24
C SER A 174 9.16 -19.37 1.54
N GLU A 175 10.26 -18.67 1.29
CA GLU A 175 11.61 -19.13 1.56
C GLU A 175 11.87 -19.29 3.07
N LEU A 176 11.44 -18.31 3.87
CA LEU A 176 11.45 -18.37 5.34
C LEU A 176 10.61 -19.54 5.89
N PHE A 177 9.42 -19.79 5.34
CA PHE A 177 8.58 -20.92 5.76
C PHE A 177 9.02 -22.28 5.19
N SER A 178 9.77 -22.30 4.08
CA SER A 178 10.31 -23.52 3.47
C SER A 178 11.61 -24.04 4.12
N GLY A 179 12.15 -23.31 5.10
CA GLY A 179 13.27 -23.76 5.92
C GLY A 179 14.63 -23.77 5.20
N LYS A 180 14.77 -23.06 4.08
CA LYS A 180 16.00 -23.08 3.26
C LYS A 180 17.11 -22.14 3.76
N SER A 181 16.86 -21.38 4.84
CA SER A 181 17.85 -20.50 5.48
C SER A 181 18.37 -21.04 6.83
N ILE A 182 18.09 -22.30 7.16
CA ILE A 182 18.52 -22.94 8.42
C ILE A 182 19.56 -24.06 8.21
N PHE A 183 20.15 -24.18 7.02
CA PHE A 183 21.21 -25.14 6.71
C PHE A 183 22.36 -24.51 5.93
#